data_AF-C5KSQ9-F1
#
_entry.id   AF-C5KSQ9-F1
#
_cell.length_a   1.000
_cell.length_b   1.000
_cell.length_c   1.000
_cell.angle_alpha   90.00
_cell.angle_beta   90.00
_cell.angle_gamma   90.00
#
_symmetry.space_group_name_H-M   'P 1'
#
loop_
_entity.id
_entity.type
_entity.pdbx_description
1 polymer ?
#
loop_
_entity_poly.entity_id
_entity_poly.type
_entity_poly.pdbx_seq_one_letter_code
_entity_poly.pdbx_strand_id
1 'polypeptide(L)'
;MLSRSTARCPAALAGIRQRAMQTGLKKFVAFPEVSDERVIPAVAKVLKEKIAQPVLVGDREAAYKCAKANNVSLEGVRIIDPALHPEVVEQTATVLFQKRQKKGMTIDAALDTVKNSPLMMANLMLTTGHVQGVS
;
A
#
# COMPACT_ATOMS: atom_id res chain seq x y z
N MET A 1 9.29 42.01 10.75
CA MET A 1 8.83 40.81 10.01
C MET A 1 9.69 39.62 10.41
N LEU A 2 9.24 38.80 11.37
CA LEU A 2 9.95 37.59 11.79
C LEU A 2 9.61 36.46 10.81
N SER A 3 10.54 36.18 9.89
CA SER A 3 10.51 34.99 9.05
C SER A 3 10.66 33.75 9.94
N ARG A 4 9.56 33.00 10.13
CA ARG A 4 9.60 31.69 10.79
C ARG A 4 10.23 30.70 9.81
N SER A 5 11.55 30.55 9.90
CA SER A 5 12.25 29.40 9.32
C SER A 5 11.75 28.14 10.02
N THR A 6 10.91 27.36 9.33
CA THR A 6 10.58 25.99 9.71
C THR A 6 11.79 25.14 9.39
N ALA A 7 12.78 25.16 10.28
CA ALA A 7 13.85 24.17 10.30
C ALA A 7 13.19 22.79 10.52
N ARG A 8 12.83 22.12 9.43
CA ARG A 8 12.45 20.71 9.41
C ARG A 8 13.66 19.96 9.95
N CYS A 9 13.60 19.55 11.22
CA CYS A 9 14.72 18.97 11.94
C CYS A 9 15.15 17.65 11.24
N PRO A 10 16.22 17.64 10.43
CA PRO A 10 16.53 16.51 9.55
C PRO A 10 16.91 15.26 10.36
N ALA A 11 17.42 15.47 11.58
CA ALA A 11 17.85 14.42 12.50
C ALA A 11 16.71 13.49 12.94
N ALA A 12 15.49 14.02 13.16
CA ALA A 12 14.36 13.21 13.59
C ALA A 12 13.91 12.21 12.51
N LEU A 13 13.85 12.67 11.26
CA LEU A 13 13.51 11.82 10.10
C LEU A 13 14.58 10.77 9.84
N ALA A 14 15.86 11.14 9.98
CA ALA A 14 16.96 10.19 9.86
C ALA A 14 16.86 9.05 10.89
N GLY A 15 16.55 9.37 12.15
CA GLY A 15 16.37 8.37 13.21
C GLY A 15 15.14 7.48 13.03
N ILE A 16 14.05 7.99 12.45
CA ILE A 16 12.88 7.16 12.08
C ILE A 16 13.25 6.20 10.95
N ARG A 17 13.92 6.71 9.91
CA ARG A 17 14.33 5.92 8.74
C ARG A 17 15.30 4.80 9.13
N GLN A 18 16.28 5.10 9.98
CA GLN A 18 17.22 4.09 10.47
C GLN A 18 16.51 2.96 11.22
N ARG A 19 15.55 3.28 12.09
CA ARG A 19 14.74 2.27 12.79
C ARG A 19 13.87 1.45 11.86
N ALA A 20 13.28 2.06 10.83
CA ALA A 20 12.53 1.31 9.82
C ALA A 20 13.43 0.30 9.09
N MET A 21 14.61 0.74 8.64
CA MET A 21 15.59 -0.10 7.95
C MET A 21 16.13 -1.26 8.82
N GLN A 22 16.18 -1.11 10.16
CA GLN A 22 16.57 -2.21 11.07
C GLN A 22 15.62 -3.41 10.99
N THR A 23 14.35 -3.20 10.60
CA THR A 23 13.42 -4.30 10.37
C THR A 23 13.67 -5.02 9.04
N GLY A 24 14.42 -4.40 8.14
CA GLY A 24 14.65 -4.86 6.77
C GLY A 24 13.37 -4.95 5.94
N LEU A 25 13.36 -5.84 4.94
CA LEU A 25 12.18 -6.12 4.11
C LEU A 25 11.13 -7.01 4.79
N LYS A 26 11.13 -7.08 6.14
CA LYS A 26 10.17 -7.89 6.92
C LYS A 26 8.84 -7.18 7.16
N LYS A 27 8.76 -5.88 6.87
CA LYS A 27 7.54 -5.08 6.99
C LYS A 27 6.98 -4.79 5.61
N PHE A 28 5.76 -5.24 5.37
CA PHE A 28 5.05 -5.02 4.12
C PHE A 28 4.20 -3.75 4.24
N VAL A 29 4.33 -2.83 3.29
CA VAL A 29 3.57 -1.57 3.27
C VAL A 29 2.80 -1.48 1.98
N ALA A 30 1.48 -1.34 2.08
CA ALA A 30 0.59 -1.22 0.93
C ALA A 30 0.55 0.21 0.38
N PHE A 31 0.48 0.30 -0.94
CA PHE A 31 0.31 1.54 -1.71
C PHE A 31 -0.83 1.32 -2.72
N PRO A 32 -2.06 1.78 -2.42
CA PRO A 32 -3.23 1.51 -3.26
C PRO A 32 -3.35 2.41 -4.51
N GLU A 33 -2.52 3.44 -4.65
CA GLU A 33 -2.55 4.39 -5.77
C GLU A 33 -1.57 4.01 -6.90
N VAL A 34 -1.81 2.86 -7.54
CA VAL A 34 -0.91 2.28 -8.55
C VAL A 34 -0.69 3.13 -9.82
N SER A 35 -1.55 4.13 -10.05
CA SER A 35 -1.48 5.04 -11.20
C SER A 35 -0.91 6.42 -10.86
N ASP A 36 -0.56 6.69 -9.59
CA ASP A 36 0.00 7.99 -9.19
C ASP A 36 1.51 8.05 -9.49
N GLU A 37 1.88 9.02 -10.32
CA GLU A 37 3.27 9.25 -10.78
C GLU A 37 4.26 9.55 -9.64
N ARG A 38 3.77 9.98 -8.47
CA ARG A 38 4.60 10.26 -7.30
C ARG A 38 4.82 8.99 -6.48
N VAL A 39 3.86 8.06 -6.51
CA VAL A 39 3.89 6.82 -5.72
C VAL A 39 4.86 5.82 -6.30
N ILE A 40 4.88 5.62 -7.62
CA ILE A 40 5.75 4.62 -8.25
C ILE A 40 7.25 4.86 -7.98
N PRO A 41 7.80 6.08 -8.14
CA PRO A 41 9.19 6.37 -7.77
C PRO A 41 9.45 6.19 -6.26
N ALA A 42 8.49 6.56 -5.41
CA ALA A 42 8.61 6.41 -3.96
C ALA A 42 8.69 4.94 -3.55
N VAL A 43 7.85 4.09 -4.16
CA VAL A 43 7.83 2.63 -3.95
C VAL A 43 9.18 2.00 -4.31
N ALA A 44 9.73 2.34 -5.48
CA ALA A 44 11.04 1.86 -5.90
C ALA A 44 12.15 2.33 -4.94
N LYS A 45 12.07 3.57 -4.45
CA LYS A 45 13.01 4.10 -3.46
C LYS A 45 12.92 3.36 -2.12
N VAL A 46 11.71 3.11 -1.61
CA VAL A 46 11.49 2.36 -0.35
C VAL A 46 12.15 0.98 -0.41
N LEU A 47 11.99 0.27 -1.53
CA LEU A 47 12.62 -1.03 -1.74
C LEU A 47 14.14 -0.93 -1.87
N LYS A 48 14.64 -0.03 -2.73
CA LYS A 48 16.09 0.18 -2.97
C LYS A 48 16.84 0.53 -1.68
N GLU A 49 16.22 1.37 -0.85
CA GLU A 49 16.77 1.81 0.43
C GLU A 49 16.50 0.82 1.57
N LYS A 50 15.86 -0.32 1.29
CA LYS A 50 15.52 -1.39 2.25
C LYS A 50 14.77 -0.86 3.48
N ILE A 51 13.89 0.10 3.28
CA ILE A 51 13.07 0.70 4.35
C ILE A 51 11.93 -0.25 4.73
N ALA A 52 11.29 -0.84 3.72
CA ALA A 52 10.20 -1.80 3.85
C ALA A 52 10.05 -2.57 2.53
N GLN A 53 9.27 -3.65 2.53
CA GLN A 53 8.83 -4.33 1.32
C GLN A 53 7.54 -3.66 0.82
N PRO A 54 7.58 -2.87 -0.27
CA PRO A 54 6.37 -2.27 -0.81
C PRO A 54 5.48 -3.31 -1.48
N VAL A 55 4.18 -3.09 -1.37
CA VAL A 55 3.10 -3.84 -2.00
C VAL A 55 2.19 -2.85 -2.72
N LEU A 56 2.23 -2.81 -4.05
CA LEU A 56 1.22 -2.10 -4.83
C LEU A 56 -0.10 -2.88 -4.77
N VAL A 57 -1.21 -2.22 -4.49
CA VAL A 57 -2.54 -2.85 -4.44
C VAL A 57 -3.42 -2.20 -5.49
N GLY A 58 -3.88 -2.98 -6.49
CA GLY A 58 -4.66 -2.46 -7.61
C GLY A 58 -4.27 -3.10 -8.94
N ASP A 59 -4.79 -2.54 -10.04
CA ASP A 59 -4.60 -3.07 -11.39
C ASP A 59 -3.12 -3.16 -11.79
N ARG A 60 -2.67 -4.37 -12.12
CA ARG A 60 -1.28 -4.68 -12.43
C ARG A 60 -0.80 -3.94 -13.67
N GLU A 61 -1.63 -3.89 -14.72
CA GLU A 61 -1.26 -3.26 -15.98
C GLU A 61 -1.10 -1.74 -15.85
N ALA A 62 -1.97 -1.10 -15.07
CA ALA A 62 -1.88 0.32 -14.72
C ALA A 62 -0.60 0.62 -13.94
N ALA A 63 -0.21 -0.24 -12.99
CA ALA A 63 1.06 -0.13 -12.27
C ALA A 63 2.26 -0.14 -13.22
N TYR A 64 2.34 -1.13 -14.11
CA TYR A 64 3.44 -1.24 -15.09
C TYR A 64 3.43 -0.10 -16.10
N LYS A 65 2.25 0.34 -16.56
CA LYS A 65 2.11 1.50 -17.44
C LYS A 65 2.63 2.78 -16.79
N CYS A 66 2.25 3.03 -15.53
CA CYS A 66 2.72 4.19 -14.78
C CYS A 66 4.24 4.12 -14.52
N ALA A 67 4.76 2.94 -14.16
CA ALA A 67 6.19 2.73 -13.99
C ALA A 67 7.00 3.00 -15.27
N LYS A 68 6.51 2.50 -16.40
CA LYS A 68 7.11 2.77 -17.72
C LYS A 68 7.11 4.26 -18.05
N ALA A 69 5.98 4.95 -17.83
CA ALA A 69 5.87 6.39 -18.07
C ALA A 69 6.85 7.21 -17.22
N ASN A 70 7.19 6.72 -16.02
CA ASN A 70 8.10 7.37 -15.08
C ASN A 70 9.55 6.85 -15.15
N ASN A 71 9.89 5.95 -16.09
CA ASN A 71 11.20 5.29 -16.20
C ASN A 71 11.66 4.59 -14.89
N VAL A 72 10.72 3.94 -14.19
CA VAL A 72 10.98 3.23 -12.93
C VAL A 72 10.81 1.72 -13.16
N SER A 73 11.75 0.91 -12.66
CA SER A 73 11.59 -0.54 -12.58
C SER A 73 10.77 -0.93 -11.35
N LEU A 74 9.83 -1.86 -11.51
CA LEU A 74 9.08 -2.50 -10.42
C LEU A 74 9.69 -3.85 -10.00
N GLU A 75 10.92 -4.16 -10.43
CA GLU A 75 11.60 -5.39 -10.03
C GLU A 75 11.72 -5.50 -8.50
N GLY A 76 11.27 -6.63 -7.95
CA GLY A 76 11.23 -6.88 -6.51
C GLY A 76 10.08 -6.20 -5.75
N VAL A 77 9.26 -5.36 -6.41
CA VAL A 77 8.03 -4.80 -5.84
C VAL A 77 6.92 -5.86 -5.93
N ARG A 78 6.19 -6.08 -4.83
CA ARG A 78 5.02 -6.97 -4.85
C ARG A 78 3.82 -6.22 -5.40
N ILE A 79 2.99 -6.86 -6.20
CA ILE A 79 1.74 -6.30 -6.72
C ILE A 79 0.62 -7.27 -6.38
N ILE A 80 -0.40 -6.78 -5.67
CA ILE A 80 -1.63 -7.51 -5.38
C ILE A 80 -2.75 -6.87 -6.18
N ASP A 81 -3.13 -7.55 -7.25
CA ASP A 81 -4.21 -7.18 -8.14
C ASP A 81 -5.50 -7.93 -7.72
N PRO A 82 -6.60 -7.22 -7.41
CA PRO A 82 -7.87 -7.86 -7.03
C PRO A 82 -8.40 -8.86 -8.07
N ALA A 83 -8.12 -8.66 -9.36
CA ALA A 83 -8.55 -9.56 -10.44
C ALA A 83 -7.69 -10.84 -10.51
N LEU A 84 -6.45 -10.77 -10.03
CA LEU A 84 -5.50 -11.90 -10.07
C LEU A 84 -5.32 -12.61 -8.72
N HIS A 85 -5.81 -12.02 -7.63
CA HIS A 85 -5.66 -12.53 -6.26
C HIS A 85 -7.03 -12.65 -5.55
N PRO A 86 -7.94 -13.50 -6.06
CA PRO A 86 -9.27 -13.68 -5.48
C PRO A 86 -9.22 -14.13 -4.01
N GLU A 87 -8.20 -14.85 -3.59
CA GLU A 87 -8.01 -15.30 -2.21
C GLU A 87 -7.83 -14.14 -1.23
N VAL A 88 -7.10 -13.09 -1.62
CA VAL A 88 -6.90 -11.90 -0.77
C VAL A 88 -8.19 -11.08 -0.74
N VAL A 89 -8.91 -11.02 -1.86
CA VAL A 89 -10.23 -10.39 -1.95
C VAL A 89 -11.22 -11.06 -1.01
N GLU A 90 -11.32 -12.40 -1.04
CA GLU A 90 -12.23 -13.16 -0.19
C GLU A 90 -11.91 -12.97 1.30
N GLN A 91 -10.63 -13.02 1.68
CA GLN A 91 -10.20 -12.84 3.06
C GLN A 91 -10.54 -11.43 3.58
N THR A 92 -10.27 -10.40 2.77
CA THR A 92 -10.56 -9.01 3.15
C THR A 92 -12.06 -8.70 3.12
N ALA A 93 -12.81 -9.21 2.15
CA ALA A 93 -14.27 -9.09 2.09
C ALA A 93 -14.96 -9.76 3.28
N THR A 94 -14.47 -10.93 3.70
CA THR A 94 -14.94 -11.61 4.91
C THR A 94 -14.79 -10.72 6.14
N VAL A 95 -13.63 -10.07 6.30
CA VAL A 95 -13.39 -9.11 7.40
C VAL A 95 -14.34 -7.91 7.30
N LEU A 96 -14.56 -7.36 6.10
CA LEU A 96 -15.47 -6.23 5.90
C LEU A 96 -16.91 -6.60 6.26
N PHE A 97 -17.38 -7.76 5.78
CA PHE A 97 -18.69 -8.30 6.09
C PHE A 97 -18.88 -8.48 7.59
N GLN A 98 -17.95 -9.14 8.29
CA GLN A 98 -18.03 -9.30 9.75
C GLN A 98 -18.15 -7.95 10.49
N LYS A 99 -17.44 -6.92 10.02
CA LYS A 99 -17.50 -5.55 10.59
C LYS A 99 -18.81 -4.81 10.27
N ARG A 100 -19.53 -5.18 9.21
CA ARG A 100 -20.64 -4.39 8.65
C ARG A 100 -21.96 -5.15 8.50
N GLN A 101 -22.01 -6.45 8.78
CA GLN A 101 -23.24 -7.27 8.67
C GLN A 101 -24.38 -6.71 9.53
N LYS A 102 -24.06 -6.17 10.71
CA LYS A 102 -25.05 -5.52 11.60
C LYS A 102 -25.65 -4.23 11.02
N LYS A 103 -25.04 -3.68 9.97
CA LYS A 103 -25.51 -2.52 9.22
C LYS A 103 -26.18 -2.91 7.90
N GLY A 104 -26.54 -4.18 7.72
CA GLY A 104 -27.24 -4.68 6.53
C GLY A 104 -26.35 -5.02 5.34
N MET A 105 -25.02 -5.03 5.50
CA MET A 105 -24.11 -5.44 4.42
C MET A 105 -24.18 -6.94 4.18
N THR A 106 -24.35 -7.36 2.93
CA THR A 106 -24.23 -8.76 2.48
C THR A 106 -22.79 -9.11 2.13
N ILE A 107 -22.47 -10.40 2.05
CA ILE A 107 -21.13 -10.84 1.64
C ILE A 107 -20.82 -10.43 0.19
N ASP A 108 -21.80 -10.50 -0.71
CA ASP A 108 -21.62 -10.09 -2.11
C ASP A 108 -21.30 -8.60 -2.24
N ALA A 109 -21.98 -7.75 -1.44
CA ALA A 109 -21.69 -6.33 -1.39
C ALA A 109 -20.28 -6.05 -0.83
N ALA A 110 -19.83 -6.84 0.15
CA ALA A 110 -18.47 -6.74 0.68
C ALA A 110 -17.41 -7.15 -0.35
N LEU A 111 -17.65 -8.24 -1.09
CA LEU A 111 -16.80 -8.70 -2.19
C LEU A 111 -16.69 -7.64 -3.28
N ASP A 112 -17.82 -7.09 -3.72
CA ASP A 112 -17.84 -6.04 -4.75
C ASP A 112 -17.08 -4.78 -4.28
N THR A 113 -17.32 -4.35 -3.03
CA THR A 113 -16.62 -3.20 -2.44
C THR A 113 -15.10 -3.39 -2.44
N VAL A 114 -14.63 -4.58 -2.03
CA VAL A 114 -13.19 -4.87 -1.96
C VAL A 114 -12.57 -4.95 -3.36
N LYS A 115 -13.23 -5.62 -4.31
CA LYS A 115 -12.74 -5.73 -5.69
C LYS A 115 -12.59 -4.36 -6.36
N ASN A 116 -13.53 -3.47 -6.12
CA ASN A 116 -13.61 -2.17 -6.78
C ASN A 116 -12.88 -1.04 -6.03
N SER A 117 -12.34 -1.32 -4.84
CA SER A 117 -11.65 -0.32 -4.03
C SER A 117 -10.30 -0.85 -3.51
N PRO A 118 -9.20 -0.62 -4.25
CA PRO A 118 -7.86 -0.98 -3.80
C PRO A 118 -7.49 -0.38 -2.44
N LEU A 119 -7.96 0.84 -2.14
CA LEU A 119 -7.80 1.48 -0.83
C LEU A 119 -8.53 0.70 0.28
N MET A 120 -9.77 0.27 0.04
CA MET A 120 -10.51 -0.55 1.02
C MET A 120 -9.80 -1.88 1.24
N MET A 121 -9.39 -2.55 0.16
CA MET A 121 -8.65 -3.80 0.23
C MET A 121 -7.35 -3.63 1.03
N ALA A 122 -6.53 -2.62 0.72
CA ALA A 122 -5.29 -2.32 1.44
C ALA A 122 -5.51 -2.07 2.94
N ASN A 123 -6.56 -1.32 3.31
CA ASN A 123 -6.91 -1.09 4.70
C ASN A 123 -7.31 -2.38 5.43
N LEU A 124 -8.06 -3.26 4.77
CA LEU A 124 -8.47 -4.54 5.35
C LEU A 124 -7.30 -5.53 5.43
N MET A 125 -6.31 -5.41 4.54
CA MET A 125 -5.08 -6.19 4.57
C MET A 125 -4.26 -5.98 5.85
N LEU A 126 -4.42 -4.84 6.55
CA LEU A 126 -3.88 -4.64 7.91
C LEU A 126 -4.49 -5.63 8.91
N THR A 127 -5.80 -5.88 8.81
CA THR A 127 -6.51 -6.75 9.75
C THR A 127 -6.21 -8.22 9.46
N THR A 128 -6.04 -8.59 8.19
CA THR A 128 -5.69 -9.97 7.79
C THR A 128 -4.18 -10.26 7.89
N GLY A 129 -3.36 -9.26 8.25
CA GLY A 129 -1.92 -9.43 8.46
C GLY A 129 -1.06 -9.49 7.19
N HIS A 130 -1.64 -9.26 6.01
CA HIS A 130 -0.90 -9.24 4.74
C HIS A 130 0.11 -8.10 4.68
N VAL A 131 -0.24 -6.96 5.29
CA VAL A 131 0.60 -5.75 5.39
C VAL A 131 0.63 -5.24 6.83
N GLN A 132 1.66 -4.47 7.17
CA GLN A 132 1.83 -3.83 8.47
C GLN A 132 1.64 -2.31 8.41
N GLY A 133 1.44 -1.76 7.20
CA GLY A 133 1.15 -0.36 6.98
C GLY A 133 0.43 -0.15 5.65
N VAL A 134 -0.28 0.97 5.56
CA VAL A 134 -0.87 1.52 4.33
C VAL A 134 -0.40 2.97 4.24
N SER A 135 0.02 3.39 3.05
CA SER A 135 0.43 4.77 2.77
C SER A 135 -0.71 5.59 2.18
#